data_AF-A0A1V2I5K8-F1
#
_entry.id   AF-A0A1V2I5K8-F1
#
_cell.length_a   1.000
_cell.length_b   1.000
_cell.length_c   1.000
_cell.angle_alpha   90.00
_cell.angle_beta   90.00
_cell.angle_gamma   90.00
#
_symmetry.space_group_name_H-M   'P 1'
#
loop_
_entity.id
_entity.type
_entity.pdbx_description
1 polymer ?
#
loop_
_entity_poly.entity_id
_entity_poly.type
_entity_poly.pdbx_seq_one_letter_code
_entity_poly.pdbx_strand_id
1 'polypeptide(L)' 'MPTVPHKRAQGGGLTLDQQNHNRMHNPLRAVGERANALLKVTFRALRNVTLDPWKIGQIVKAALVILHTEHGRTT' A
#
# COMPACT_ATOMS: atom_id res chain seq x y z
N MET A 1 1.51 17.45 11.95
CA MET A 1 1.83 17.48 10.50
C MET A 1 0.72 16.75 9.74
N PRO A 2 0.32 17.19 8.54
CA PRO A 2 -0.67 16.47 7.75
C PRO A 2 -0.13 15.07 7.40
N THR A 3 -0.97 14.05 7.56
CA THR A 3 -0.65 12.63 7.25
C THR A 3 -1.01 12.25 5.82
N VAL A 4 -1.48 13.22 5.03
CA VAL A 4 -2.07 13.03 3.71
C VAL A 4 -1.32 13.84 2.66
N PRO A 5 -1.11 13.30 1.45
CA PRO A 5 -0.34 13.98 0.42
C PRO A 5 -1.09 15.19 -0.11
N HIS A 6 -0.35 16.26 -0.41
CA HIS A 6 -0.92 17.48 -0.97
C HIS A 6 -1.27 17.28 -2.45
N LYS A 7 -2.54 17.53 -2.80
CA LYS A 7 -2.98 17.54 -4.20
C LYS A 7 -2.67 18.89 -4.84
N ARG A 8 -2.39 18.88 -6.15
CA ARG A 8 -2.29 20.11 -6.94
C ARG A 8 -3.66 20.81 -6.95
N ALA A 9 -3.68 22.11 -6.68
CA ALA A 9 -4.88 22.92 -6.83
C ALA A 9 -5.21 23.08 -8.33
N GLN A 10 -6.50 23.26 -8.66
CA GLN A 10 -6.91 23.50 -10.04
C GLN A 10 -6.29 24.81 -10.55
N GLY A 11 -5.49 24.73 -11.61
CA GLY A 11 -4.76 25.88 -12.16
C GLY A 11 -3.51 26.33 -11.40
N GLY A 12 -3.10 25.61 -10.34
CA GLY A 12 -1.95 25.98 -9.50
C GLY A 12 -0.91 24.87 -9.30
N GLY A 13 0.32 25.25 -8.97
CA GLY A 13 1.41 24.35 -8.60
C GLY A 13 1.43 23.99 -7.11
N LEU A 14 2.19 22.96 -6.75
CA LEU A 14 2.53 22.68 -5.35
C LEU A 14 3.68 23.60 -4.92
N THR A 15 3.60 24.15 -3.70
CA THR A 15 4.75 24.85 -3.09
C THR A 15 5.92 23.89 -2.88
N LEU A 16 7.14 24.43 -2.73
CA LEU A 16 8.34 23.62 -2.52
C LEU A 16 8.23 22.72 -1.28
N ASP A 17 7.63 23.25 -0.20
CA ASP A 17 7.40 22.49 1.04
C ASP A 17 6.43 21.31 0.82
N GLN A 18 5.33 21.54 0.09
CA GLN A 18 4.37 20.48 -0.27
C GLN A 18 4.98 19.43 -1.20
N GLN A 19 5.87 19.85 -2.11
CA GLN A 19 6.61 18.92 -2.97
C GLN A 19 7.57 18.06 -2.15
N ASN A 20 8.32 18.66 -1.22
CA ASN A 20 9.25 17.95 -0.35
C ASN A 20 8.51 16.97 0.57
N HIS A 21 7.38 17.39 1.15
CA HIS A 21 6.50 16.52 1.92
C HIS A 21 6.04 15.31 1.09
N ASN A 22 5.47 15.54 -0.10
CA ASN A 22 5.02 14.46 -0.98
C ASN A 22 6.18 13.55 -1.41
N ARG A 23 7.38 14.11 -1.64
CA ARG A 23 8.57 13.36 -2.03
C ARG A 23 9.05 12.42 -0.92
N MET A 24 8.97 12.84 0.34
CA MET A 24 9.30 11.97 1.48
C MET A 24 8.20 10.94 1.76
N HIS A 25 6.93 11.29 1.52
CA HIS A 25 5.79 10.43 1.81
C HIS A 25 5.55 9.34 0.75
N ASN A 26 5.75 9.65 -0.54
CA ASN A 26 5.46 8.73 -1.64
C ASN A 26 6.21 7.39 -1.57
N PRO A 27 7.52 7.33 -1.25
CA PRO A 27 8.25 6.07 -1.13
C PRO A 27 7.64 5.13 -0.07
N LEU A 28 7.18 5.69 1.06
CA LEU A 28 6.55 4.91 2.14
C LEU A 28 5.23 4.31 1.69
N ARG A 29 4.41 5.08 0.95
CA ARG A 29 3.16 4.59 0.36
C ARG A 29 3.38 3.55 -0.73
N ALA A 30 4.36 3.78 -1.60
CA ALA A 30 4.62 2.93 -2.76
C ALA A 30 4.90 1.47 -2.36
N VAL A 31 5.58 1.24 -1.23
CA VAL A 31 5.81 -0.11 -0.70
C VAL A 31 4.51 -0.79 -0.31
N GLY A 32 3.64 -0.11 0.43
CA GLY A 32 2.33 -0.64 0.83
C GLY A 32 1.39 -0.89 -0.34
N GLU A 33 1.36 0.04 -1.30
CA GLU A 33 0.57 -0.08 -2.53
C GLU A 33 1.05 -1.27 -3.39
N ARG A 34 2.37 -1.45 -3.52
CA ARG A 34 2.98 -2.59 -4.21
C ARG A 34 2.65 -3.91 -3.51
N ALA A 35 2.77 -3.98 -2.19
CA ALA A 35 2.42 -5.18 -1.42
C ALA A 35 0.93 -5.54 -1.62
N ASN A 36 0.04 -4.56 -1.57
CA ASN A 36 -1.39 -4.76 -1.82
C ASN A 36 -1.67 -5.22 -3.27
N ALA A 37 -0.99 -4.66 -4.25
CA ALA A 37 -1.10 -5.07 -5.64
C ALA A 37 -0.64 -6.52 -5.84
N LEU A 38 0.53 -6.89 -5.29
CA LEU A 38 1.05 -8.26 -5.33
C LEU A 38 0.05 -9.25 -4.73
N LEU A 39 -0.46 -8.97 -3.52
CA LEU A 39 -1.43 -9.83 -2.85
C LEU A 39 -2.73 -10.00 -3.66
N LYS A 40 -3.27 -8.92 -4.25
CA LYS A 40 -4.49 -8.98 -5.05
C LYS A 40 -4.31 -9.69 -6.39
N VAL A 41 -3.10 -9.65 -6.97
CA VAL A 41 -2.77 -10.37 -8.20
C VAL A 41 -2.57 -11.86 -7.90
N THR A 42 -1.87 -12.21 -6.83
CA THR A 42 -1.63 -13.61 -6.44
C THR A 42 -2.89 -14.28 -5.92
N PHE A 43 -3.70 -13.59 -5.12
CA PHE A 43 -4.87 -14.17 -4.47
C PHE A 43 -6.15 -13.46 -4.92
N ARG A 44 -6.84 -14.03 -5.91
CA ARG A 44 -8.13 -13.53 -6.42
C ARG A 44 -9.18 -13.38 -5.31
N ALA A 45 -9.11 -14.23 -4.28
CA ALA A 45 -9.97 -14.15 -3.10
C ALA A 45 -9.85 -12.80 -2.36
N LEU A 46 -8.67 -12.16 -2.37
CA LEU A 46 -8.43 -10.86 -1.72
C LEU A 46 -8.99 -9.66 -2.53
N ARG A 47 -9.43 -9.87 -3.77
CA ARG A 47 -9.96 -8.79 -4.62
C ARG A 47 -11.38 -8.36 -4.23
N ASN A 48 -12.18 -9.27 -3.67
CA ASN A 48 -13.59 -9.07 -3.37
C ASN A 48 -13.91 -9.38 -1.89
N VAL A 49 -13.14 -8.82 -0.96
CA VAL A 49 -13.35 -9.05 0.47
C VAL A 49 -14.25 -7.96 1.05
N THR A 50 -15.44 -8.35 1.53
CA THR A 50 -16.34 -7.54 2.37
C THR A 50 -16.23 -7.88 3.86
N LEU A 51 -15.23 -8.68 4.25
CA LEU A 51 -15.00 -9.08 5.63
C LEU A 51 -14.54 -7.91 6.50
N ASP A 52 -14.82 -8.04 7.79
CA ASP A 52 -14.34 -7.17 8.87
C ASP A 52 -12.82 -6.85 8.70
N PRO A 53 -12.41 -5.56 8.74
CA PRO A 53 -11.01 -5.13 8.69
C PRO A 53 -10.07 -5.84 9.68
N TRP A 54 -10.58 -6.31 10.82
CA TRP A 54 -9.79 -7.07 11.79
C TRP A 54 -9.52 -8.50 11.32
N LYS A 55 -10.47 -9.13 10.63
CA LYS A 55 -10.34 -10.51 10.13
C LYS A 55 -9.48 -10.59 8.87
N ILE A 56 -9.55 -9.59 7.99
CA ILE A 56 -8.72 -9.58 6.77
C ILE A 56 -7.22 -9.51 7.09
N GLY A 57 -6.84 -8.88 8.21
CA GLY A 57 -5.43 -8.83 8.65
C GLY A 57 -4.83 -10.22 8.86
N GLN A 58 -5.59 -11.17 9.42
CA GLN A 58 -5.11 -12.55 9.62
C GLN A 58 -4.99 -13.32 8.29
N ILE A 59 -5.93 -13.11 7.37
CA ILE A 59 -5.89 -13.72 6.03
C ILE A 59 -4.68 -13.18 5.24
N VAL A 60 -4.42 -11.88 5.29
CA VAL A 60 -3.27 -11.24 4.63
C VAL A 60 -1.95 -11.76 5.20
N LYS A 61 -1.83 -11.95 6.52
CA LYS A 61 -0.63 -12.57 7.12
C LYS A 61 -0.39 -13.99 6.60
N ALA A 62 -1.42 -14.83 6.55
CA ALA A 62 -1.30 -16.19 6.01
C ALA A 62 -0.93 -16.19 4.52
N ALA A 63 -1.58 -15.34 3.72
CA ALA A 63 -1.27 -15.14 2.30
C ALA A 63 0.17 -14.65 2.08
N LEU A 64 0.67 -13.77 2.96
CA LEU A 64 2.04 -13.28 2.91
C LEU A 64 3.05 -14.39 3.22
N VAL A 65 2.79 -15.25 4.20
CA VAL A 65 3.64 -16.42 4.51
C VAL A 65 3.72 -17.35 3.30
N ILE A 66 2.58 -17.70 2.70
CA ILE A 66 2.53 -18.52 1.46
C ILE A 66 3.34 -17.84 0.35
N LEU A 67 3.12 -16.55 0.11
CA LEU A 67 3.82 -15.79 -0.92
C LEU A 67 5.35 -15.81 -0.73
N HIS A 68 5.82 -15.70 0.51
CA HIS A 68 7.24 -15.70 0.87
C HIS A 68 7.87 -17.08 0.63
N THR A 69 7.19 -18.15 1.09
CA THR A 69 7.59 -19.55 0.87
C THR A 69 7.70 -19.89 -0.61
N GLU A 70 6.70 -19.55 -1.42
CA GLU A 70 6.68 -19.84 -2.86
C GLU A 70 7.79 -19.11 -3.64
N HIS A 71 8.20 -17.92 -3.18
CA HIS A 71 9.22 -17.11 -3.87
C HIS A 71 10.63 -17.28 -3.27
N GLY A 72 10.83 -18.25 -2.38
CA GLY A 72 12.13 -18.56 -1.79
C GLY A 72 12.75 -17.40 -1.00
N ARG A 73 11.96 -16.39 -0.65
CA ARG A 73 12.39 -15.40 0.31
C ARG A 73 12.08 -16.04 1.66
N THR A 74 13.08 -16.35 2.46
CA THR A 74 12.93 -16.70 3.87
C THR A 74 13.37 -15.49 4.67
N THR A 75 12.60 -15.13 5.69
CA THR A 75 12.90 -14.00 6.59
C THR A 75 14.11 -14.32 7.44
#